data_AF-A0A644VYX9-F1
#
_entry.id   AF-A0A644VYX9-F1
#
_cell.length_a   1.000
_cell.length_b   1.000
_cell.length_c   1.000
_cell.angle_alpha   90.00
_cell.angle_beta   90.00
_cell.angle_gamma   90.00
#
_symmetry.space_group_name_H-M   'P 1'
#
loop_
_entity.id
_entity.type
_entity.pdbx_description
1 polymer ?
#
loop_
_entity_poly.entity_id
_entity_poly.type
_entity_poly.pdbx_seq_one_letter_code
_entity_poly.pdbx_strand_id
1 'polypeptide(L)'
;MKKFIIAVSMFVMSVLIGPGTILASDITDAIYRADIQATNSSYTAMKVSAPFTWSVQSLLDGYYINSGFTNLALRDSNGQDIAFMPGWDTNPWMFYINQISQNSVLNYSLYTGGETAMGGKLAYFPDTAGMTIADASSLELENSFEIEISGYFDTIGEVGASPVLKAGGLSITIDAEQQISVGNYSDENLTIAGNSWEGTSCYGTTWYGQTFSLTNNVILSGFNLYCKKIGSPTGNLDYYLYATSGGLPTGSALASGSILASTVSTSAGLKSLVFTTPVSLTAATTYAVVFSCPSGTSSNRISYWYTNNSSYAGGQQISSNSGTSWTGSATVDIYITLSGAYLNPLVSASDVAAGEHIVKTNLSGGTINLYIDGVLADSAAFAGSISDNANNWVIGANGSMPYLYYAKITVGGVLRGSWAWEYSDTFTDLSGNGNDATPSFKTISTDADVSAAIISYNAYNLSALVVSGDDEGIQIIDDDEISDTPAGFFGALDPDRLEFLSPINEIISEAGIPLEFVWYPFIFGGGAAITMISFGVTRKLLPCIIAGGIWTGFLSAALGADLWTVLPFVVVAATELVNRKTVSL
;
A
#
# COMPACT_ATOMS: atom_id res chain seq x y z
N MET A 1 13.42 31.53 28.62
CA MET A 1 12.78 30.39 29.32
C MET A 1 11.59 29.80 28.57
N LYS A 2 10.53 30.56 28.21
CA LYS A 2 9.37 30.00 27.48
C LYS A 2 9.72 29.27 26.16
N LYS A 3 10.63 29.80 25.34
CA LYS A 3 11.07 29.13 24.09
C LYS A 3 11.89 27.85 24.30
N PHE A 4 12.61 27.76 25.42
CA PHE A 4 13.39 26.57 25.77
C PHE A 4 12.49 25.48 26.35
N ILE A 5 11.46 25.85 27.11
CA ILE A 5 10.43 24.93 27.59
C ILE A 5 9.63 24.37 26.41
N ILE A 6 9.24 25.17 25.42
CA ILE A 6 8.52 24.67 24.23
C ILE A 6 9.40 23.71 23.40
N ALA A 7 10.68 24.02 23.18
CA ALA A 7 11.58 23.13 22.44
C ALA A 7 11.85 21.81 23.18
N VAL A 8 12.00 21.85 24.50
CA VAL A 8 12.17 20.64 25.33
C VAL A 8 10.87 19.85 25.43
N SER A 9 9.71 20.52 25.50
CA SER A 9 8.39 19.86 25.46
C SER A 9 8.13 19.20 24.11
N MET A 10 8.51 19.83 22.98
CA MET A 10 8.38 19.22 21.65
C MET A 10 9.37 18.07 21.46
N PHE A 11 10.59 18.15 22.00
CA PHE A 11 11.56 17.06 21.98
C PHE A 11 11.14 15.87 22.85
N VAL A 12 10.51 16.13 24.01
CA VAL A 12 9.97 15.09 24.89
C VAL A 12 8.70 14.47 24.27
N MET A 13 7.87 15.25 23.58
CA MET A 13 6.72 14.72 22.81
C MET A 13 7.18 13.86 21.62
N SER A 14 8.25 14.26 20.91
CA SER A 14 8.79 13.50 19.78
C SER A 14 9.55 12.23 20.18
N VAL A 15 9.95 12.11 21.46
CA VAL A 15 10.58 10.89 22.00
C VAL A 15 9.54 9.95 22.65
N LEU A 16 8.40 10.49 23.13
CA LEU A 16 7.28 9.69 23.65
C LEU A 16 6.39 9.13 22.53
N ILE A 17 6.37 9.77 21.36
CA ILE A 17 5.82 9.22 20.12
C ILE A 17 7.00 8.63 19.34
N GLY A 18 7.60 7.55 19.85
CA GLY A 18 8.39 6.68 18.99
C GLY A 18 7.53 6.17 17.84
N PRO A 19 8.12 5.68 16.72
CA PRO A 19 7.34 5.05 15.66
C PRO A 19 6.41 4.05 16.32
N GLY A 20 5.10 4.27 16.18
CA GLY A 20 4.09 3.47 16.84
C GLY A 20 4.45 2.01 16.59
N THR A 21 4.58 1.21 17.65
CA THR A 21 4.73 -0.22 17.48
C THR A 21 3.56 -0.66 16.64
N ILE A 22 3.82 -1.06 15.39
CA ILE A 22 2.81 -1.64 14.52
C ILE A 22 2.37 -2.90 15.26
N LEU A 23 1.20 -2.83 15.89
CA LEU A 23 0.61 -4.00 16.52
C LEU A 23 0.29 -4.94 15.37
N ALA A 24 0.95 -6.09 15.34
CA ALA A 24 0.61 -7.13 14.40
C ALA A 24 -0.87 -7.50 14.56
N SER A 25 -1.49 -7.97 13.49
CA SER A 25 -2.89 -8.40 13.40
C SER A 25 -3.44 -9.17 14.62
N ASP A 26 -4.72 -9.06 14.92
CA ASP A 26 -5.32 -9.90 15.96
C ASP A 26 -5.73 -11.25 15.35
N ILE A 27 -4.89 -12.27 15.52
CA ILE A 27 -5.16 -13.64 15.02
C ILE A 27 -5.76 -14.56 16.10
N THR A 28 -6.21 -14.00 17.23
CA THR A 28 -6.67 -14.79 18.39
C THR A 28 -7.82 -15.73 18.01
N ASP A 29 -8.74 -15.26 17.17
CA ASP A 29 -9.93 -16.02 16.75
C ASP A 29 -9.79 -16.68 15.37
N ALA A 30 -8.59 -16.69 14.78
CA ALA A 30 -8.38 -17.33 13.48
C ALA A 30 -8.71 -18.84 13.56
N ILE A 31 -9.61 -19.32 12.70
CA ILE A 31 -10.04 -20.72 12.71
C ILE A 31 -9.09 -21.58 11.87
N TYR A 32 -8.55 -21.02 10.79
CA TYR A 32 -7.70 -21.75 9.85
C TYR A 32 -6.39 -21.03 9.59
N ARG A 33 -5.39 -21.80 9.14
CA ARG A 33 -4.09 -21.29 8.70
C ARG A 33 -3.65 -22.01 7.43
N ALA A 34 -3.30 -21.23 6.41
CA ALA A 34 -2.55 -21.70 5.26
C ALA A 34 -1.07 -21.40 5.43
N ASP A 35 -0.22 -22.37 5.08
CA ASP A 35 1.22 -22.18 5.01
C ASP A 35 1.59 -21.95 3.54
N ILE A 36 2.13 -20.76 3.25
CA ILE A 36 2.55 -20.32 1.92
C ILE A 36 4.06 -20.33 1.87
N GLN A 37 4.63 -20.88 0.80
CA GLN A 37 6.06 -20.95 0.61
C GLN A 37 6.48 -20.18 -0.63
N ALA A 38 7.39 -19.22 -0.46
CA ALA A 38 8.06 -18.55 -1.56
C ALA A 38 9.44 -19.16 -1.79
N THR A 39 9.79 -19.44 -3.04
CA THR A 39 11.07 -20.01 -3.45
C THR A 39 11.75 -19.11 -4.47
N ASN A 40 13.05 -18.92 -4.33
CA ASN A 40 13.89 -18.19 -5.28
C ASN A 40 14.98 -19.12 -5.85
N SER A 41 15.13 -19.15 -7.17
CA SER A 41 16.01 -20.08 -7.88
C SER A 41 17.28 -19.46 -8.47
N SER A 42 17.48 -18.15 -8.34
CA SER A 42 18.52 -17.43 -9.08
C SER A 42 19.34 -16.51 -8.18
N TYR A 43 19.22 -15.19 -8.24
CA TYR A 43 19.99 -14.22 -7.44
C TYR A 43 19.20 -13.74 -6.21
N THR A 44 19.80 -13.00 -5.29
CA THR A 44 19.04 -12.37 -4.19
C THR A 44 18.06 -11.35 -4.74
N ALA A 45 16.77 -11.65 -4.67
CA ALA A 45 15.70 -10.77 -5.12
C ALA A 45 15.23 -9.88 -3.96
N MET A 46 14.82 -8.65 -4.29
CA MET A 46 14.33 -7.65 -3.34
C MET A 46 13.02 -7.07 -3.87
N LYS A 47 12.15 -6.62 -2.96
CA LYS A 47 10.90 -5.91 -3.27
C LYS A 47 10.01 -6.68 -4.25
N VAL A 48 9.82 -7.97 -3.98
CA VAL A 48 9.12 -8.87 -4.91
C VAL A 48 7.63 -8.91 -4.58
N SER A 49 6.78 -8.61 -5.55
CA SER A 49 5.35 -8.94 -5.47
C SER A 49 5.16 -10.32 -6.06
N ALA A 50 4.84 -11.32 -5.23
CA ALA A 50 4.78 -12.72 -5.63
C ALA A 50 3.32 -13.22 -5.73
N PRO A 51 2.94 -13.86 -6.85
CA PRO A 51 1.62 -14.46 -7.01
C PRO A 51 1.54 -15.86 -6.38
N PHE A 52 0.36 -16.23 -5.89
CA PHE A 52 -0.02 -17.63 -5.66
C PHE A 52 -1.51 -17.85 -6.00
N THR A 53 -1.86 -19.08 -6.39
CA THR A 53 -3.22 -19.39 -6.83
C THR A 53 -4.07 -19.95 -5.69
N TRP A 54 -5.20 -19.30 -5.41
CA TRP A 54 -6.24 -19.81 -4.50
C TRP A 54 -7.59 -19.19 -4.86
N SER A 55 -8.64 -20.02 -4.96
CA SER A 55 -9.99 -19.57 -5.28
C SER A 55 -10.59 -18.74 -4.13
N VAL A 56 -10.65 -17.42 -4.30
CA VAL A 56 -11.32 -16.52 -3.34
C VAL A 56 -12.81 -16.82 -3.23
N GLN A 57 -13.47 -17.10 -4.36
CA GLN A 57 -14.89 -17.44 -4.36
C GLN A 57 -15.17 -18.69 -3.53
N SER A 58 -14.33 -19.72 -3.63
CA SER A 58 -14.51 -20.93 -2.81
C SER A 58 -14.27 -20.69 -1.32
N LEU A 59 -13.40 -19.74 -0.95
CA LEU A 59 -13.20 -19.34 0.43
C LEU A 59 -14.41 -18.57 0.98
N LEU A 60 -15.01 -17.70 0.17
CA LEU A 60 -16.24 -16.98 0.50
C LEU A 60 -17.43 -17.94 0.64
N ASP A 61 -17.65 -18.82 -0.35
CA ASP A 61 -18.75 -19.79 -0.34
C ASP A 61 -18.64 -20.77 0.84
N GLY A 62 -17.41 -21.10 1.24
CA GLY A 62 -17.12 -21.95 2.39
C GLY A 62 -17.06 -21.22 3.73
N TYR A 63 -17.34 -19.92 3.79
CA TYR A 63 -17.24 -19.06 4.98
C TYR A 63 -15.86 -19.10 5.67
N TYR A 64 -14.82 -19.44 4.92
CA TYR A 64 -13.44 -19.40 5.41
C TYR A 64 -12.93 -17.96 5.50
N ILE A 65 -13.46 -17.07 4.67
CA ILE A 65 -13.27 -15.62 4.74
C ILE A 65 -14.63 -14.94 4.61
N ASN A 66 -14.78 -13.75 5.17
CA ASN A 66 -16.00 -12.96 5.02
C ASN A 66 -15.91 -12.03 3.79
N SER A 67 -17.06 -11.54 3.34
CA SER A 67 -17.15 -10.67 2.15
C SER A 67 -16.48 -9.31 2.33
N GLY A 68 -16.25 -8.88 3.57
CA GLY A 68 -15.51 -7.66 3.89
C GLY A 68 -14.00 -7.86 3.96
N PHE A 69 -13.52 -9.10 3.82
CA PHE A 69 -12.11 -9.47 3.96
C PHE A 69 -11.49 -9.00 5.28
N THR A 70 -12.28 -8.86 6.36
CA THR A 70 -11.78 -8.36 7.65
C THR A 70 -11.17 -9.47 8.52
N ASN A 71 -11.51 -10.72 8.25
CA ASN A 71 -11.10 -11.89 9.03
C ASN A 71 -9.91 -12.65 8.39
N LEU A 72 -8.90 -11.90 7.95
CA LEU A 72 -7.71 -12.43 7.31
C LEU A 72 -6.47 -11.61 7.63
N ALA A 73 -5.35 -12.31 7.78
CA ALA A 73 -4.04 -11.72 7.98
C ALA A 73 -2.92 -12.62 7.43
N LEU A 74 -1.99 -12.05 6.68
CA LEU A 74 -0.79 -12.73 6.21
C LEU A 74 0.42 -12.28 7.02
N ARG A 75 1.19 -13.24 7.53
CA ARG A 75 2.39 -12.99 8.34
C ARG A 75 3.63 -13.68 7.82
N ASP A 76 4.78 -13.06 8.06
CA ASP A 76 6.08 -13.71 7.91
C ASP A 76 6.39 -14.66 9.09
N SER A 77 7.55 -15.33 9.02
CA SER A 77 8.02 -16.24 10.07
C SER A 77 8.33 -15.54 11.40
N ASN A 78 8.45 -14.21 11.43
CA ASN A 78 8.65 -13.42 12.64
C ASN A 78 7.33 -12.93 13.25
N GLY A 79 6.19 -13.27 12.63
CA GLY A 79 4.86 -12.82 13.04
C GLY A 79 4.53 -11.39 12.62
N GLN A 80 5.31 -10.79 11.71
CA GLN A 80 5.04 -9.45 11.18
C GLN A 80 4.04 -9.54 10.03
N ASP A 81 3.10 -8.60 9.99
CA ASP A 81 2.12 -8.54 8.92
C ASP A 81 2.77 -8.13 7.59
N ILE A 82 2.34 -8.80 6.54
CA ILE A 82 2.83 -8.61 5.17
C ILE A 82 1.69 -8.04 4.34
N ALA A 83 1.99 -7.07 3.47
CA ALA A 83 1.02 -6.55 2.53
C ALA A 83 0.58 -7.64 1.54
N PHE A 84 -0.73 -7.78 1.35
CA PHE A 84 -1.29 -8.81 0.48
C PHE A 84 -2.63 -8.40 -0.12
N MET A 85 -2.99 -9.08 -1.21
CA MET A 85 -4.19 -8.85 -1.99
C MET A 85 -4.83 -10.20 -2.32
N PRO A 86 -6.08 -10.44 -1.88
CA PRO A 86 -6.89 -11.52 -2.39
C PRO A 86 -7.05 -11.41 -3.92
N GLY A 87 -6.98 -12.53 -4.62
CA GLY A 87 -7.19 -12.55 -6.08
C GLY A 87 -8.62 -12.19 -6.45
N TRP A 88 -8.83 -11.57 -7.61
CA TRP A 88 -10.17 -11.28 -8.15
C TRP A 88 -10.37 -11.99 -9.49
N ASP A 89 -11.51 -12.68 -9.65
CA ASP A 89 -11.82 -13.52 -10.82
C ASP A 89 -10.70 -14.54 -11.12
N THR A 90 -10.00 -14.35 -12.24
CA THR A 90 -8.89 -15.20 -12.69
C THR A 90 -7.51 -14.70 -12.22
N ASN A 91 -7.45 -13.52 -11.61
CA ASN A 91 -6.21 -12.95 -11.08
C ASN A 91 -5.78 -13.70 -9.80
N PRO A 92 -4.47 -13.95 -9.63
CA PRO A 92 -3.96 -14.65 -8.45
C PRO A 92 -4.02 -13.77 -7.20
N TRP A 93 -3.82 -14.40 -6.05
CA TRP A 93 -3.45 -13.66 -4.85
C TRP A 93 -2.05 -13.07 -5.03
N MET A 94 -1.81 -11.91 -4.44
CA MET A 94 -0.51 -11.25 -4.43
C MET A 94 -0.06 -10.97 -3.00
N PHE A 95 1.24 -11.04 -2.73
CA PHE A 95 1.81 -10.56 -1.49
C PHE A 95 3.23 -10.06 -1.68
N TYR A 96 3.70 -9.25 -0.73
CA TYR A 96 5.00 -8.60 -0.80
C TYR A 96 6.10 -9.38 -0.07
N ILE A 97 7.25 -9.51 -0.71
CA ILE A 97 8.47 -10.12 -0.16
C ILE A 97 9.56 -9.06 -0.20
N ASN A 98 9.96 -8.56 0.98
CA ASN A 98 10.99 -7.53 1.06
C ASN A 98 12.34 -7.99 0.47
N GLN A 99 12.76 -9.21 0.81
CA GLN A 99 13.97 -9.82 0.28
C GLN A 99 13.88 -11.34 0.38
N ILE A 100 14.35 -12.05 -0.66
CA ILE A 100 14.56 -13.50 -0.63
C ILE A 100 15.93 -13.81 -1.24
N SER A 101 16.78 -14.50 -0.48
CA SER A 101 18.15 -14.80 -0.91
C SER A 101 18.18 -15.78 -2.09
N GLN A 102 19.27 -15.79 -2.84
CA GLN A 102 19.54 -16.80 -3.87
C GLN A 102 19.34 -18.23 -3.32
N ASN A 103 18.65 -19.08 -4.08
CA ASN A 103 18.43 -20.49 -3.74
C ASN A 103 17.82 -20.72 -2.35
N SER A 104 16.96 -19.80 -1.92
CA SER A 104 16.36 -19.83 -0.58
C SER A 104 14.85 -19.94 -0.64
N VAL A 105 14.28 -20.25 0.53
CA VAL A 105 12.86 -20.44 0.74
C VAL A 105 12.43 -19.61 1.94
N LEU A 106 11.30 -18.93 1.81
CA LEU A 106 10.63 -18.22 2.91
C LEU A 106 9.23 -18.80 3.11
N ASN A 107 8.81 -18.90 4.37
CA ASN A 107 7.50 -19.41 4.72
C ASN A 107 6.67 -18.28 5.36
N TYR A 108 5.40 -18.24 4.98
CA TYR A 108 4.40 -17.29 5.43
C TYR A 108 3.17 -18.03 5.92
N SER A 109 2.41 -17.40 6.81
CA SER A 109 1.16 -17.95 7.34
C SER A 109 0.02 -17.00 7.05
N LEU A 110 -0.97 -17.48 6.30
CA LEU A 110 -2.24 -16.79 6.06
C LEU A 110 -3.29 -17.34 7.01
N TYR A 111 -3.73 -16.50 7.94
CA TYR A 111 -4.80 -16.79 8.89
C TYR A 111 -6.14 -16.37 8.32
N THR A 112 -7.17 -17.20 8.51
CA THR A 112 -8.52 -16.96 8.01
C THR A 112 -9.59 -17.44 8.99
N GLY A 113 -10.83 -16.97 8.82
CA GLY A 113 -11.99 -17.36 9.61
C GLY A 113 -12.12 -16.55 10.91
N GLY A 114 -13.05 -16.95 11.76
CA GLY A 114 -13.34 -16.21 13.00
C GLY A 114 -14.18 -14.95 12.76
N GLU A 115 -14.64 -14.36 13.85
CA GLU A 115 -15.52 -13.17 13.85
C GLU A 115 -14.74 -11.87 14.08
N THR A 116 -13.60 -11.94 14.76
CA THR A 116 -12.77 -10.77 15.04
C THR A 116 -12.06 -10.29 13.77
N ALA A 117 -12.13 -8.97 13.53
CA ALA A 117 -11.40 -8.32 12.46
C ALA A 117 -9.90 -8.41 12.76
N MET A 118 -9.17 -9.17 11.95
CA MET A 118 -7.74 -9.43 12.19
C MET A 118 -6.88 -8.21 11.90
N GLY A 119 -7.34 -7.27 11.07
CA GLY A 119 -6.56 -6.07 10.73
C GLY A 119 -5.33 -6.36 9.87
N GLY A 120 -5.36 -7.41 9.05
CA GLY A 120 -4.29 -7.71 8.10
C GLY A 120 -4.02 -6.55 7.13
N LYS A 121 -2.80 -6.49 6.60
CA LYS A 121 -2.34 -5.47 5.64
C LYS A 121 -2.90 -5.70 4.23
N LEU A 122 -4.22 -5.62 4.07
CA LEU A 122 -4.86 -5.62 2.75
C LEU A 122 -4.37 -4.44 1.92
N ALA A 123 -3.90 -4.70 0.71
CA ALA A 123 -3.41 -3.69 -0.21
C ALA A 123 -3.78 -4.05 -1.65
N TYR A 124 -3.84 -3.05 -2.51
CA TYR A 124 -3.96 -3.21 -3.95
C TYR A 124 -2.56 -3.31 -4.57
N PHE A 125 -2.35 -4.32 -5.41
CA PHE A 125 -1.10 -4.57 -6.13
C PHE A 125 -1.28 -4.24 -7.62
N PRO A 126 -0.96 -3.00 -8.04
CA PRO A 126 -1.17 -2.56 -9.41
C PRO A 126 -0.24 -3.28 -10.40
N ASP A 127 -0.74 -3.51 -11.61
CA ASP A 127 0.15 -3.79 -12.74
C ASP A 127 0.78 -2.50 -13.30
N THR A 128 1.37 -2.55 -14.50
CA THR A 128 2.00 -1.38 -15.13
C THR A 128 1.02 -0.25 -15.48
N ALA A 129 -0.27 -0.51 -15.62
CA ALA A 129 -1.29 0.50 -15.93
C ALA A 129 -1.79 1.23 -14.67
N GLY A 130 -1.68 0.63 -13.48
CA GLY A 130 -2.24 1.20 -12.25
C GLY A 130 -3.77 1.23 -12.24
N MET A 131 -4.38 1.96 -11.30
CA MET A 131 -5.82 2.23 -11.36
C MET A 131 -6.11 3.55 -12.09
N THR A 132 -7.16 3.56 -12.90
CA THR A 132 -7.60 4.74 -13.66
C THR A 132 -8.93 5.24 -13.12
N ILE A 133 -9.05 6.56 -12.88
CA ILE A 133 -10.31 7.21 -12.51
C ILE A 133 -10.69 8.13 -13.66
N ALA A 134 -11.92 7.97 -14.14
CA ALA A 134 -12.43 8.79 -15.24
C ALA A 134 -12.39 10.27 -14.87
N ASP A 135 -12.11 11.11 -15.86
CA ASP A 135 -12.21 12.55 -15.70
C ASP A 135 -13.61 12.97 -15.21
N ALA A 136 -13.64 13.86 -14.22
CA ALA A 136 -14.88 14.29 -13.59
C ALA A 136 -14.72 15.69 -12.99
N SER A 137 -15.73 16.54 -13.21
CA SER A 137 -15.72 17.93 -12.70
C SER A 137 -15.57 18.04 -11.18
N SER A 138 -15.89 16.99 -10.43
CA SER A 138 -15.72 16.96 -8.98
C SER A 138 -14.28 16.70 -8.53
N LEU A 139 -13.41 16.21 -9.42
CA LEU A 139 -11.99 15.93 -9.16
C LEU A 139 -11.06 17.03 -9.68
N GLU A 140 -11.60 18.11 -10.23
CA GLU A 140 -10.80 19.23 -10.72
C GLU A 140 -10.20 20.01 -9.55
N LEU A 141 -8.88 19.97 -9.41
CA LEU A 141 -8.17 20.44 -8.22
C LEU A 141 -8.26 21.96 -8.01
N GLU A 142 -8.43 22.72 -9.10
CA GLU A 142 -8.39 24.18 -9.13
C GLU A 142 -7.23 24.77 -8.30
N ASN A 143 -7.52 25.60 -7.29
CA ASN A 143 -6.55 26.28 -6.44
C ASN A 143 -6.62 25.85 -4.96
N SER A 144 -7.37 24.79 -4.66
CA SER A 144 -7.57 24.31 -3.29
C SER A 144 -7.83 22.81 -3.29
N PHE A 145 -6.82 22.03 -2.93
CA PHE A 145 -6.92 20.57 -2.93
C PHE A 145 -5.99 19.92 -1.92
N GLU A 146 -6.24 18.65 -1.65
CA GLU A 146 -5.34 17.74 -0.98
C GLU A 146 -5.37 16.38 -1.69
N ILE A 147 -4.22 15.80 -1.97
CA ILE A 147 -4.05 14.43 -2.44
C ILE A 147 -3.26 13.69 -1.37
N GLU A 148 -3.77 12.55 -0.93
CA GLU A 148 -3.11 11.67 0.04
C GLU A 148 -3.09 10.25 -0.51
N ILE A 149 -1.92 9.64 -0.55
CA ILE A 149 -1.71 8.26 -0.98
C ILE A 149 -0.87 7.53 0.06
N SER A 150 -1.20 6.27 0.31
CA SER A 150 -0.50 5.42 1.28
C SER A 150 -0.16 4.09 0.65
N GLY A 151 1.07 3.63 0.85
CA GLY A 151 1.57 2.38 0.27
C GLY A 151 3.09 2.33 0.23
N TYR A 152 3.62 1.39 -0.53
CA TYR A 152 5.06 1.28 -0.74
C TYR A 152 5.50 2.18 -1.90
N PHE A 153 6.50 3.03 -1.67
CA PHE A 153 7.15 3.85 -2.69
C PHE A 153 8.53 3.26 -3.00
N ASP A 154 8.75 2.85 -4.25
CA ASP A 154 10.08 2.41 -4.68
C ASP A 154 10.90 3.59 -5.20
N THR A 155 11.54 4.31 -4.29
CA THR A 155 12.36 5.49 -4.59
C THR A 155 13.73 5.19 -5.21
N ILE A 156 14.03 3.91 -5.50
CA ILE A 156 15.34 3.47 -6.00
C ILE A 156 15.20 2.77 -7.36
N GLY A 157 14.20 1.90 -7.52
CA GLY A 157 14.05 1.03 -8.70
C GLY A 157 13.36 1.68 -9.90
N GLU A 158 12.46 2.63 -9.67
CA GLU A 158 11.48 3.08 -10.67
C GLU A 158 11.57 4.60 -10.90
N VAL A 159 12.76 5.06 -11.28
CA VAL A 159 13.07 6.46 -11.59
C VAL A 159 12.21 6.96 -12.75
N GLY A 160 11.47 8.04 -12.53
CA GLY A 160 10.55 8.62 -13.51
C GLY A 160 9.15 8.01 -13.46
N ALA A 161 8.85 7.12 -12.50
CA ALA A 161 7.49 6.64 -12.32
C ALA A 161 6.63 7.68 -11.57
N SER A 162 5.33 7.68 -11.86
CA SER A 162 4.35 8.62 -11.29
C SER A 162 3.35 7.87 -10.42
N PRO A 163 3.53 7.84 -9.09
CA PRO A 163 2.52 7.34 -8.17
C PRO A 163 1.13 7.93 -8.40
N VAL A 164 1.05 9.22 -8.77
CA VAL A 164 -0.18 9.90 -9.18
C VAL A 164 0.09 10.73 -10.42
N LEU A 165 -0.80 10.63 -11.40
CA LEU A 165 -0.72 11.36 -12.66
C LEU A 165 -2.11 11.82 -13.11
N LYS A 166 -2.23 13.14 -13.36
CA LYS A 166 -3.22 13.76 -14.23
C LYS A 166 -2.45 14.41 -15.37
N ALA A 167 -2.38 13.73 -16.51
CA ALA A 167 -1.60 14.21 -17.65
C ALA A 167 -2.01 15.65 -18.03
N GLY A 168 -1.05 16.51 -18.36
CA GLY A 168 -1.28 17.93 -18.62
C GLY A 168 -1.73 18.77 -17.42
N GLY A 169 -1.78 18.20 -16.22
CA GLY A 169 -2.23 18.85 -14.98
C GLY A 169 -1.17 18.76 -13.89
N LEU A 170 -1.26 17.73 -13.03
CA LEU A 170 -0.38 17.51 -11.89
C LEU A 170 0.15 16.08 -11.88
N SER A 171 1.37 15.91 -11.38
CA SER A 171 1.89 14.59 -11.04
C SER A 171 2.69 14.63 -9.75
N ILE A 172 2.65 13.50 -9.04
CA ILE A 172 3.62 13.12 -8.01
C ILE A 172 4.57 12.15 -8.69
N THR A 173 5.88 12.44 -8.68
CA THR A 173 6.91 11.62 -9.33
C THR A 173 7.97 11.17 -8.36
N ILE A 174 8.60 10.04 -8.68
CA ILE A 174 9.82 9.56 -8.04
C ILE A 174 10.98 9.79 -9.01
N ASP A 175 12.11 10.32 -8.54
CA ASP A 175 13.31 10.51 -9.36
C ASP A 175 14.51 9.62 -8.94
N ALA A 176 15.65 9.80 -9.61
CA ALA A 176 16.87 9.02 -9.42
C ALA A 176 17.59 9.28 -8.11
N GLU A 177 17.23 10.35 -7.40
CA GLU A 177 17.91 10.84 -6.22
C GLU A 177 17.13 10.50 -4.94
N GLN A 178 16.25 9.49 -4.99
CA GLN A 178 15.30 9.17 -3.93
C GLN A 178 14.42 10.39 -3.57
N GLN A 179 14.09 11.21 -4.57
CA GLN A 179 13.23 12.38 -4.38
C GLN A 179 11.79 12.03 -4.74
N ILE A 180 10.86 12.53 -3.94
CA ILE A 180 9.44 12.60 -4.30
C ILE A 180 9.12 14.06 -4.60
N SER A 181 8.68 14.32 -5.82
CA SER A 181 8.37 15.68 -6.30
C SER A 181 6.91 15.80 -6.66
N VAL A 182 6.33 16.96 -6.38
CA VAL A 182 4.98 17.34 -6.84
C VAL A 182 5.10 18.54 -7.73
N GLY A 183 4.45 18.49 -8.88
CA GLY A 183 4.56 19.57 -9.84
C GLY A 183 3.53 19.53 -10.94
N ASN A 184 3.58 20.56 -11.78
CA ASN A 184 2.77 20.61 -12.98
C ASN A 184 3.34 19.62 -14.00
N TYR A 185 2.49 18.75 -14.51
CA TYR A 185 2.88 17.80 -15.54
C TYR A 185 2.59 18.42 -16.91
N SER A 186 3.60 18.45 -17.79
CA SER A 186 3.49 19.08 -19.10
C SER A 186 4.18 18.26 -20.16
N ASP A 187 3.65 18.31 -21.37
CA ASP A 187 4.28 17.68 -22.53
C ASP A 187 5.39 18.59 -23.07
N GLU A 188 6.56 18.01 -23.34
CA GLU A 188 7.59 18.63 -24.17
C GLU A 188 7.55 18.02 -25.57
N ASN A 189 7.27 18.88 -26.56
CA ASN A 189 7.24 18.50 -27.95
C ASN A 189 8.40 19.17 -28.70
N LEU A 190 9.21 18.37 -29.38
CA LEU A 190 10.32 18.82 -30.21
C LEU A 190 10.14 18.35 -31.65
N THR A 191 10.18 19.26 -32.60
CA THR A 191 10.24 18.94 -34.04
C THR A 191 11.59 19.37 -34.58
N ILE A 192 12.36 18.42 -35.14
CA ILE A 192 13.73 18.69 -35.60
C ILE A 192 13.74 19.40 -36.96
N ALA A 193 13.00 18.87 -37.95
CA ALA A 193 13.04 19.38 -39.32
C ALA A 193 11.63 19.65 -39.87
N GLY A 194 11.48 20.73 -40.65
CA GLY A 194 10.25 21.06 -41.36
C GLY A 194 10.47 21.78 -42.72
N ASN A 195 9.54 21.51 -43.65
CA ASN A 195 9.23 22.21 -44.91
C ASN A 195 10.17 22.14 -46.14
N SER A 196 11.26 21.36 -46.13
CA SER A 196 11.98 21.00 -47.37
C SER A 196 12.46 19.54 -47.34
N TRP A 197 11.91 18.72 -48.24
CA TRP A 197 11.76 17.28 -48.03
C TRP A 197 12.48 16.45 -49.09
N GLU A 198 13.60 15.83 -48.73
CA GLU A 198 14.24 14.78 -49.54
C GLU A 198 13.97 13.41 -48.94
N GLY A 199 13.67 12.41 -49.77
CA GLY A 199 13.46 11.03 -49.34
C GLY A 199 14.72 10.20 -49.57
N THR A 200 15.25 9.57 -48.52
CA THR A 200 16.28 8.53 -48.64
C THR A 200 15.78 7.21 -48.07
N SER A 201 16.61 6.17 -48.04
CA SER A 201 16.20 4.81 -47.71
C SER A 201 17.06 4.17 -46.63
N CYS A 202 16.39 3.51 -45.69
CA CYS A 202 16.98 2.68 -44.66
C CYS A 202 16.66 1.21 -44.98
N TYR A 203 17.72 0.41 -45.13
CA TYR A 203 17.65 -1.04 -45.38
C TYR A 203 19.00 -1.72 -45.11
N GLY A 204 18.99 -3.04 -44.96
CA GLY A 204 20.20 -3.82 -44.76
C GLY A 204 21.01 -3.33 -43.56
N THR A 205 22.31 -3.16 -43.74
CA THR A 205 23.21 -2.74 -42.65
C THR A 205 23.21 -1.23 -42.40
N THR A 206 22.45 -0.43 -43.15
CA THR A 206 22.42 1.04 -42.98
C THR A 206 21.51 1.46 -41.83
N TRP A 207 22.08 2.13 -40.84
CA TRP A 207 21.39 2.68 -39.69
C TRP A 207 21.43 4.20 -39.77
N TYR A 208 20.33 4.85 -39.40
CA TYR A 208 20.22 6.30 -39.41
C TYR A 208 19.63 6.79 -38.10
N GLY A 209 19.89 8.05 -37.78
CA GLY A 209 19.35 8.66 -36.58
C GLY A 209 19.55 10.16 -36.57
N GLN A 210 19.07 10.78 -35.50
CA GLN A 210 19.17 12.21 -35.27
C GLN A 210 19.56 12.45 -33.82
N THR A 211 20.53 13.33 -33.59
CA THR A 211 20.78 13.84 -32.25
C THR A 211 19.85 15.00 -31.90
N PHE A 212 19.48 15.07 -30.63
CA PHE A 212 18.58 16.08 -30.08
C PHE A 212 18.94 16.39 -28.63
N SER A 213 18.50 17.55 -28.16
CA SER A 213 18.54 17.92 -26.75
C SER A 213 17.20 18.53 -26.35
N LEU A 214 16.70 18.14 -25.18
CA LEU A 214 15.48 18.69 -24.60
C LEU A 214 15.84 19.78 -23.58
N THR A 215 14.89 20.68 -23.33
CA THR A 215 15.10 21.80 -22.40
C THR A 215 14.86 21.37 -20.96
N ASN A 216 13.93 20.43 -20.74
CA ASN A 216 13.61 19.92 -19.41
C ASN A 216 14.04 18.46 -19.24
N ASN A 217 14.04 17.99 -17.99
CA ASN A 217 14.17 16.57 -17.69
C ASN A 217 12.88 15.87 -18.14
N VAL A 218 12.95 15.02 -19.15
CA VAL A 218 11.76 14.48 -19.85
C VAL A 218 11.76 12.96 -19.82
N ILE A 219 10.63 12.36 -19.48
CA ILE A 219 10.37 10.95 -19.72
C ILE A 219 9.93 10.81 -21.18
N LEU A 220 10.81 10.23 -22.00
CA LEU A 220 10.56 10.00 -23.41
C LEU A 220 10.05 8.58 -23.63
N SER A 221 8.80 8.46 -24.10
CA SER A 221 8.16 7.17 -24.38
C SER A 221 8.34 6.70 -25.84
N GLY A 222 8.75 7.59 -26.73
CA GLY A 222 8.92 7.27 -28.15
C GLY A 222 9.20 8.49 -29.00
N PHE A 223 9.12 8.31 -30.31
CA PHE A 223 9.21 9.39 -31.28
C PHE A 223 8.38 9.05 -32.53
N ASN A 224 8.06 10.05 -33.33
CA ASN A 224 7.43 9.84 -34.62
C ASN A 224 8.46 10.04 -35.74
N LEU A 225 8.54 9.08 -36.64
CA LEU A 225 9.37 9.16 -37.84
C LEU A 225 8.50 9.39 -39.07
N TYR A 226 8.80 10.43 -39.85
CA TYR A 226 8.12 10.63 -41.12
C TYR A 226 8.68 9.69 -42.19
N CYS A 227 7.90 8.67 -42.56
CA CYS A 227 8.35 7.59 -43.41
C CYS A 227 7.23 6.96 -44.24
N LYS A 228 7.64 6.10 -45.18
CA LYS A 228 6.76 5.16 -45.89
C LYS A 228 7.53 3.87 -46.22
N LYS A 229 6.82 2.78 -46.47
CA LYS A 229 7.42 1.58 -47.07
C LYS A 229 7.46 1.68 -48.59
N ILE A 230 8.49 1.10 -49.19
CA ILE A 230 8.61 0.81 -50.62
C ILE A 230 8.65 -0.71 -50.80
N GLY A 231 7.82 -1.24 -51.70
CA GLY A 231 7.69 -2.68 -51.91
C GLY A 231 7.00 -3.36 -50.73
N SER A 232 7.49 -4.54 -50.34
CA SER A 232 6.99 -5.36 -49.24
C SER A 232 8.13 -5.76 -48.31
N PRO A 233 8.69 -4.82 -47.51
CA PRO A 233 9.74 -5.13 -46.54
C PRO A 233 9.24 -6.18 -45.56
N THR A 234 10.06 -7.22 -45.36
CA THR A 234 9.86 -8.27 -44.37
C THR A 234 10.66 -7.94 -43.11
N GLY A 235 10.35 -8.61 -41.99
CA GLY A 235 11.00 -8.36 -40.71
C GLY A 235 10.60 -7.01 -40.11
N ASN A 236 11.54 -6.41 -39.39
CA ASN A 236 11.27 -5.31 -38.48
C ASN A 236 11.89 -3.98 -38.93
N LEU A 237 11.26 -2.89 -38.50
CA LEU A 237 11.86 -1.58 -38.32
C LEU A 237 12.21 -1.49 -36.83
N ASP A 238 13.49 -1.59 -36.54
CA ASP A 238 14.03 -1.52 -35.18
C ASP A 238 14.47 -0.09 -34.88
N TYR A 239 14.25 0.37 -33.65
CA TYR A 239 14.58 1.73 -33.24
C TYR A 239 15.09 1.77 -31.80
N TYR A 240 15.92 2.77 -31.52
CA TYR A 240 16.75 2.85 -30.33
C TYR A 240 16.93 4.29 -29.88
N LEU A 241 17.22 4.45 -28.60
CA LEU A 241 17.66 5.69 -27.97
C LEU A 241 19.05 5.47 -27.38
N TYR A 242 20.00 6.35 -27.65
CA TYR A 242 21.37 6.27 -27.15
C TYR A 242 21.77 7.54 -26.42
N ALA A 243 22.64 7.39 -25.41
CA ALA A 243 23.49 8.47 -24.93
C ALA A 243 24.48 8.86 -26.04
N THR A 244 25.00 10.09 -26.00
CA THR A 244 26.01 10.54 -26.98
C THR A 244 27.31 11.01 -26.34
N SER A 245 28.40 10.92 -27.10
CA SER A 245 29.68 11.54 -26.80
C SER A 245 30.21 12.20 -28.07
N GLY A 246 30.54 13.50 -28.01
CA GLY A 246 30.92 14.27 -29.21
C GLY A 246 29.81 14.33 -30.27
N GLY A 247 28.54 14.21 -29.87
CA GLY A 247 27.39 14.21 -30.78
C GLY A 247 27.16 12.88 -31.51
N LEU A 248 27.83 11.79 -31.11
CA LEU A 248 27.64 10.46 -31.71
C LEU A 248 27.17 9.45 -30.65
N PRO A 249 26.35 8.45 -31.01
CA PRO A 249 25.92 7.42 -30.07
C PRO A 249 27.08 6.70 -29.40
N THR A 250 26.93 6.40 -28.12
CA THR A 250 27.89 5.65 -27.32
C THR A 250 27.17 4.70 -26.36
N GLY A 251 27.87 3.64 -25.94
CA GLY A 251 27.35 2.65 -24.99
C GLY A 251 26.22 1.78 -25.57
N SER A 252 25.50 1.11 -24.66
CA SER A 252 24.27 0.38 -24.98
C SER A 252 23.10 1.35 -25.22
N ALA A 253 22.08 0.89 -25.94
CA ALA A 253 20.85 1.65 -26.07
C ALA A 253 20.20 1.85 -24.68
N LEU A 254 19.77 3.08 -24.39
CA LEU A 254 19.00 3.45 -23.21
C LEU A 254 17.56 2.93 -23.30
N ALA A 255 17.01 2.89 -24.51
CA ALA A 255 15.75 2.25 -24.83
C ALA A 255 15.76 1.68 -26.25
N SER A 256 14.87 0.72 -26.49
CA SER A 256 14.65 0.14 -27.81
C SER A 256 13.19 -0.20 -28.03
N GLY A 257 12.81 -0.35 -29.29
CA GLY A 257 11.54 -0.92 -29.70
C GLY A 257 11.63 -1.44 -31.12
N SER A 258 10.59 -2.15 -31.54
CA SER A 258 10.53 -2.75 -32.86
C SER A 258 9.09 -2.86 -33.33
N ILE A 259 8.85 -2.61 -34.61
CA ILE A 259 7.56 -2.85 -35.26
C ILE A 259 7.78 -3.64 -36.55
N LEU A 260 6.77 -4.40 -36.98
CA LEU A 260 6.79 -5.02 -38.30
C LEU A 260 6.89 -3.94 -39.38
N ALA A 261 7.91 -4.01 -40.23
CA ALA A 261 8.13 -3.02 -41.29
C ALA A 261 6.96 -2.98 -42.30
N SER A 262 6.24 -4.08 -42.43
CA SER A 262 5.02 -4.20 -43.25
C SER A 262 3.86 -3.33 -42.75
N THR A 263 3.86 -2.89 -41.48
CA THR A 263 2.82 -2.02 -40.90
C THR A 263 3.05 -0.53 -41.16
N VAL A 264 4.18 -0.17 -41.78
CA VAL A 264 4.43 1.19 -42.26
C VAL A 264 3.58 1.43 -43.51
N SER A 265 2.98 2.62 -43.64
CA SER A 265 2.11 2.97 -44.77
C SER A 265 2.88 3.05 -46.08
N THR A 266 2.21 2.79 -47.21
CA THR A 266 2.75 3.08 -48.55
C THR A 266 2.72 4.57 -48.90
N SER A 267 1.96 5.37 -48.15
CA SER A 267 1.93 6.83 -48.23
C SER A 267 2.84 7.42 -47.15
N ALA A 268 3.55 8.51 -47.48
CA ALA A 268 4.41 9.19 -46.51
C ALA A 268 3.57 9.85 -45.41
N GLY A 269 3.99 9.65 -44.16
CA GLY A 269 3.34 10.21 -42.98
C GLY A 269 4.15 9.95 -41.72
N LEU A 270 3.74 10.58 -40.62
CA LEU A 270 4.32 10.31 -39.30
C LEU A 270 3.90 8.91 -38.85
N LYS A 271 4.90 8.07 -38.55
CA LYS A 271 4.72 6.77 -37.92
C LYS A 271 5.20 6.87 -36.48
N SER A 272 4.30 6.63 -35.53
CA SER A 272 4.64 6.54 -34.11
C SER A 272 5.45 5.27 -33.82
N LEU A 273 6.58 5.46 -33.15
CA LEU A 273 7.52 4.43 -32.72
C LEU A 273 7.65 4.55 -31.19
N VAL A 274 7.14 3.56 -30.46
CA VAL A 274 7.03 3.58 -28.99
C VAL A 274 8.09 2.66 -28.40
N PHE A 275 8.92 3.17 -27.51
CA PHE A 275 9.91 2.34 -26.81
C PHE A 275 9.22 1.33 -25.90
N THR A 276 9.82 0.15 -25.74
CA THR A 276 9.31 -0.87 -24.81
C THR A 276 9.31 -0.37 -23.36
N THR A 277 10.29 0.45 -23.01
CA THR A 277 10.42 1.08 -21.70
C THR A 277 10.69 2.57 -21.91
N PRO A 278 9.85 3.48 -21.37
CA PRO A 278 10.14 4.91 -21.36
C PRO A 278 11.45 5.23 -20.64
N VAL A 279 12.13 6.32 -21.01
CA VAL A 279 13.43 6.69 -20.44
C VAL A 279 13.41 8.12 -19.93
N SER A 280 13.89 8.32 -18.71
CA SER A 280 14.16 9.64 -18.15
C SER A 280 15.41 10.25 -18.80
N LEU A 281 15.23 11.38 -19.47
CA LEU A 281 16.28 12.16 -20.14
C LEU A 281 16.60 13.39 -19.33
N THR A 282 17.88 13.73 -19.25
CA THR A 282 18.36 14.93 -18.57
C THR A 282 18.30 16.14 -19.48
N ALA A 283 17.81 17.26 -18.95
CA ALA A 283 17.79 18.57 -19.59
C ALA A 283 19.18 18.94 -20.16
N ALA A 284 19.18 19.61 -21.30
CA ALA A 284 20.39 20.10 -21.99
C ALA A 284 21.45 19.02 -22.31
N THR A 285 21.12 17.74 -22.16
CA THR A 285 22.00 16.62 -22.53
C THR A 285 21.64 16.16 -23.95
N THR A 286 22.65 15.89 -24.76
CA THR A 286 22.46 15.41 -26.14
C THR A 286 22.26 13.89 -26.17
N TYR A 287 21.14 13.47 -26.73
CA TYR A 287 20.79 12.08 -26.98
C TYR A 287 20.65 11.82 -28.48
N ALA A 288 20.56 10.55 -28.88
CA ALA A 288 20.36 10.16 -30.26
C ALA A 288 19.22 9.14 -30.39
N VAL A 289 18.21 9.46 -31.20
CA VAL A 289 17.27 8.45 -31.69
C VAL A 289 17.81 7.82 -32.97
N VAL A 290 17.75 6.49 -33.06
CA VAL A 290 18.29 5.70 -34.16
C VAL A 290 17.22 4.73 -34.64
N PHE A 291 17.19 4.44 -35.94
CA PHE A 291 16.35 3.42 -36.53
C PHE A 291 17.10 2.63 -37.63
N SER A 292 16.68 1.38 -37.83
CA SER A 292 17.25 0.46 -38.80
C SER A 292 16.20 -0.49 -39.36
N CYS A 293 16.39 -0.97 -40.61
CA CYS A 293 15.53 -2.00 -41.21
C CYS A 293 16.42 -3.13 -41.78
N PRO A 294 16.93 -4.03 -40.91
CA PRO A 294 18.00 -4.97 -41.29
C PRO A 294 17.61 -5.96 -42.39
N SER A 295 16.36 -6.42 -42.37
CA SER A 295 15.81 -7.35 -43.37
C SER A 295 15.40 -6.66 -44.68
N GLY A 296 15.50 -5.33 -44.75
CA GLY A 296 15.20 -4.57 -45.95
C GLY A 296 16.23 -4.79 -47.06
N THR A 297 15.81 -4.58 -48.30
CA THR A 297 16.67 -4.60 -49.50
C THR A 297 16.48 -3.33 -50.31
N SER A 298 17.29 -3.14 -51.37
CA SER A 298 17.11 -2.01 -52.29
C SER A 298 15.72 -1.94 -52.92
N SER A 299 14.96 -3.04 -52.99
CA SER A 299 13.60 -3.08 -53.55
C SER A 299 12.49 -3.08 -52.48
N ASN A 300 12.80 -3.54 -51.26
CA ASN A 300 11.86 -3.67 -50.15
C ASN A 300 12.42 -2.96 -48.90
N ARG A 301 12.05 -1.70 -48.67
CA ARG A 301 12.73 -0.83 -47.68
C ARG A 301 11.81 0.18 -47.04
N ILE A 302 12.31 0.83 -45.99
CA ILE A 302 11.71 2.03 -45.41
C ILE A 302 12.37 3.26 -46.03
N SER A 303 11.56 4.15 -46.57
CA SER A 303 11.99 5.47 -46.99
C SER A 303 11.62 6.48 -45.92
N TYR A 304 12.57 7.32 -45.53
CA TYR A 304 12.39 8.37 -44.54
C TYR A 304 12.80 9.72 -45.12
N TRP A 305 12.32 10.78 -44.48
CA TRP A 305 12.51 12.14 -44.95
C TRP A 305 13.52 12.91 -44.11
N TYR A 306 14.30 13.72 -44.80
CA TYR A 306 15.28 14.62 -44.22
C TYR A 306 15.32 15.94 -44.99
N THR A 307 16.04 16.91 -44.43
CA THR A 307 16.44 18.15 -45.09
C THR A 307 17.97 18.27 -45.05
N ASN A 308 18.56 18.87 -46.09
CA ASN A 308 20.00 19.10 -46.23
C ASN A 308 20.40 20.57 -46.07
N ASN A 309 19.48 21.42 -45.59
CA ASN A 309 19.67 22.85 -45.43
C ASN A 309 19.11 23.41 -44.11
N SER A 310 18.39 22.60 -43.33
CA SER A 310 18.04 22.91 -41.96
C SER A 310 19.16 22.39 -41.06
N SER A 311 19.57 23.21 -40.11
CA SER A 311 20.41 22.79 -39.00
C SER A 311 19.62 23.04 -37.72
N TYR A 312 18.96 22.01 -37.23
CA TYR A 312 18.45 21.98 -35.88
C TYR A 312 19.64 22.24 -34.96
N ALA A 313 19.61 23.39 -34.30
CA ALA A 313 20.71 23.87 -33.52
C ALA A 313 21.04 22.87 -32.41
N GLY A 314 22.29 22.38 -32.38
CA GLY A 314 22.75 21.41 -31.39
C GLY A 314 22.48 19.94 -31.74
N GLY A 315 21.90 19.64 -32.91
CA GLY A 315 21.78 18.27 -33.40
C GLY A 315 22.41 18.05 -34.77
N GLN A 316 22.49 16.77 -35.14
CA GLN A 316 22.99 16.31 -36.43
C GLN A 316 22.37 14.96 -36.79
N GLN A 317 22.18 14.72 -38.07
CA GLN A 317 21.91 13.38 -38.56
C GLN A 317 23.13 12.50 -38.33
N ILE A 318 22.88 11.28 -37.86
CA ILE A 318 23.89 10.26 -37.64
C ILE A 318 23.61 9.05 -38.53
N SER A 319 24.66 8.34 -38.91
CA SER A 319 24.57 7.09 -39.65
C SER A 319 25.63 6.11 -39.21
N SER A 320 25.36 4.82 -39.44
CA SER A 320 26.28 3.74 -39.13
C SER A 320 26.07 2.55 -40.06
N ASN A 321 27.10 1.71 -40.13
CA ASN A 321 27.02 0.38 -40.71
C ASN A 321 26.90 -0.64 -39.57
N SER A 322 25.67 -1.11 -39.33
CA SER A 322 25.33 -2.06 -38.26
C SER A 322 25.62 -1.57 -36.83
N GLY A 323 25.53 -0.25 -36.58
CA GLY A 323 25.67 0.32 -35.23
C GLY A 323 27.09 0.31 -34.65
N THR A 324 28.10 -0.07 -35.43
CA THR A 324 29.48 -0.29 -34.95
C THR A 324 30.35 0.97 -34.95
N SER A 325 30.17 1.85 -35.93
CA SER A 325 30.92 3.10 -36.06
C SER A 325 30.01 4.18 -36.61
N TRP A 326 29.90 5.29 -35.86
CA TRP A 326 28.96 6.37 -36.14
C TRP A 326 29.65 7.52 -36.88
N THR A 327 28.96 8.06 -37.87
CA THR A 327 29.33 9.31 -38.55
C THR A 327 28.19 10.31 -38.40
N GLY A 328 28.52 11.60 -38.30
CA GLY A 328 27.56 12.69 -38.14
C GLY A 328 27.61 13.71 -39.28
N SER A 329 26.47 14.32 -39.59
CA SER A 329 26.32 15.40 -40.55
C SER A 329 25.49 16.54 -39.95
N ALA A 330 26.15 17.66 -39.63
CA ALA A 330 25.51 18.83 -39.01
C ALA A 330 24.66 19.66 -39.99
N THR A 331 24.61 19.29 -41.27
CA THR A 331 23.81 19.98 -42.30
C THR A 331 22.59 19.18 -42.71
N VAL A 332 22.40 17.99 -42.12
CA VAL A 332 21.30 17.09 -42.44
C VAL A 332 20.49 16.87 -41.18
N ASP A 333 19.17 17.04 -41.29
CA ASP A 333 18.23 16.74 -40.22
C ASP A 333 17.13 15.80 -40.68
N ILE A 334 16.88 14.76 -39.91
CA ILE A 334 15.79 13.82 -40.15
C ILE A 334 14.49 14.40 -39.59
N TYR A 335 13.37 14.25 -40.32
CA TYR A 335 12.08 14.65 -39.77
C TYR A 335 11.55 13.65 -38.76
N ILE A 336 11.80 14.05 -37.53
CA ILE A 336 11.33 13.39 -36.33
C ILE A 336 10.58 14.44 -35.50
N THR A 337 9.47 14.00 -34.91
CA THR A 337 8.88 14.69 -33.77
C THR A 337 9.06 13.83 -32.53
N LEU A 338 9.58 14.43 -31.48
CA LEU A 338 9.71 13.83 -30.16
C LEU A 338 8.62 14.43 -29.28
N SER A 339 7.95 13.57 -28.55
CA SER A 339 6.97 13.95 -27.54
C SER A 339 7.35 13.17 -26.29
N GLY A 340 7.70 13.89 -25.24
CA GLY A 340 7.86 13.31 -23.92
C GLY A 340 7.14 14.18 -22.91
N ALA A 341 7.14 13.76 -21.67
CA ALA A 341 6.55 14.55 -20.61
C ALA A 341 7.58 14.88 -19.54
N TYR A 342 7.43 16.05 -18.93
CA TYR A 342 8.25 16.47 -17.81
C TYR A 342 7.39 16.96 -16.67
N LEU A 343 7.94 16.84 -15.47
CA LEU A 343 7.45 17.53 -14.30
C LEU A 343 8.15 18.88 -14.19
N ASN A 344 7.39 19.95 -13.99
CA ASN A 344 7.91 21.18 -13.43
C ASN A 344 7.69 21.15 -11.92
N PRO A 345 8.69 20.73 -11.12
CA PRO A 345 8.53 20.51 -9.69
C PRO A 345 8.21 21.82 -8.97
N LEU A 346 7.16 21.81 -8.16
CA LEU A 346 6.77 22.92 -7.30
C LEU A 346 7.32 22.75 -5.89
N VAL A 347 7.33 21.51 -5.40
CA VAL A 347 7.87 21.09 -4.10
C VAL A 347 8.51 19.72 -4.22
N SER A 348 9.51 19.42 -3.39
CA SER A 348 10.22 18.14 -3.45
C SER A 348 10.77 17.69 -2.09
N ALA A 349 10.61 16.42 -1.77
CA ALA A 349 11.17 15.77 -0.60
C ALA A 349 12.36 14.92 -1.03
N SER A 350 13.56 15.23 -0.55
CA SER A 350 14.79 14.49 -0.89
C SER A 350 15.09 13.42 0.17
N ASP A 351 15.93 12.44 -0.18
CA ASP A 351 16.37 11.36 0.71
C ASP A 351 15.21 10.52 1.30
N VAL A 352 14.12 10.35 0.54
CA VAL A 352 13.01 9.50 0.95
C VAL A 352 13.37 8.05 0.66
N ALA A 353 13.67 7.28 1.71
CA ALA A 353 14.01 5.87 1.59
C ALA A 353 12.89 5.07 0.90
N ALA A 354 13.23 3.99 0.20
CA ALA A 354 12.20 3.10 -0.33
C ALA A 354 11.50 2.36 0.83
N GLY A 355 10.17 2.35 0.83
CA GLY A 355 9.41 1.80 1.94
C GLY A 355 7.94 2.17 1.93
N GLU A 356 7.24 1.78 2.99
CA GLU A 356 5.86 2.23 3.25
C GLU A 356 5.87 3.69 3.70
N HIS A 357 5.13 4.54 2.98
CA HIS A 357 4.96 5.96 3.30
C HIS A 357 3.52 6.41 3.11
N ILE A 358 3.15 7.46 3.85
CA ILE A 358 2.00 8.29 3.54
C ILE A 358 2.52 9.57 2.90
N VAL A 359 2.27 9.72 1.60
CA VAL A 359 2.63 10.92 0.85
C VAL A 359 1.40 11.78 0.68
N LYS A 360 1.50 13.03 1.13
CA LYS A 360 0.40 13.98 1.06
C LYS A 360 0.85 15.30 0.48
N THR A 361 0.11 15.82 -0.49
CA THR A 361 0.31 17.15 -1.03
C THR A 361 -0.97 17.95 -0.91
N ASN A 362 -0.88 19.23 -0.56
CA ASN A 362 -2.03 20.12 -0.58
C ASN A 362 -1.67 21.50 -1.10
N LEU A 363 -2.65 22.16 -1.69
CA LEU A 363 -2.60 23.58 -2.02
C LEU A 363 -3.66 24.29 -1.17
N SER A 364 -3.22 25.17 -0.29
CA SER A 364 -4.12 25.95 0.56
C SER A 364 -3.55 27.35 0.79
N GLY A 365 -4.41 28.37 0.67
CA GLY A 365 -4.01 29.77 0.90
C GLY A 365 -2.88 30.25 -0.02
N GLY A 366 -2.76 29.70 -1.24
CA GLY A 366 -1.70 30.04 -2.19
C GLY A 366 -0.32 29.45 -1.85
N THR A 367 -0.27 28.44 -1.01
CA THR A 367 0.95 27.68 -0.68
C THR A 367 0.71 26.21 -0.99
N ILE A 368 1.58 25.62 -1.81
CA ILE A 368 1.63 24.18 -2.02
C ILE A 368 2.59 23.55 -1.00
N ASN A 369 2.18 22.45 -0.38
CA ASN A 369 2.93 21.76 0.67
C ASN A 369 3.04 20.28 0.32
N LEU A 370 4.19 19.69 0.60
CA LEU A 370 4.44 18.25 0.51
C LEU A 370 4.80 17.70 1.91
N TYR A 371 4.10 16.65 2.32
CA TYR A 371 4.32 15.93 3.56
C TYR A 371 4.68 14.48 3.28
N ILE A 372 5.64 13.96 4.04
CA ILE A 372 6.00 12.54 4.09
C ILE A 372 5.76 12.08 5.53
N ASP A 373 4.91 11.07 5.70
CA ASP A 373 4.58 10.48 7.01
C ASP A 373 4.09 11.52 8.05
N GLY A 374 3.31 12.50 7.56
CA GLY A 374 2.78 13.60 8.37
C GLY A 374 3.77 14.71 8.68
N VAL A 375 5.05 14.59 8.29
CA VAL A 375 6.07 15.62 8.46
C VAL A 375 6.12 16.49 7.21
N LEU A 376 6.07 17.82 7.37
CA LEU A 376 6.24 18.76 6.25
C LEU A 376 7.66 18.63 5.71
N ALA A 377 7.78 18.14 4.48
CA ALA A 377 9.06 17.95 3.80
C ALA A 377 9.46 19.20 3.02
N ASP A 378 8.51 19.83 2.31
CA ASP A 378 8.76 21.05 1.54
C ASP A 378 7.47 21.86 1.33
N SER A 379 7.62 23.16 1.07
CA SER A 379 6.52 24.08 0.79
C SER A 379 6.96 25.24 -0.10
N ALA A 380 6.11 25.64 -1.03
CA ALA A 380 6.38 26.76 -1.93
C ALA A 380 5.15 27.66 -2.11
N ALA A 381 5.40 28.95 -2.34
CA ALA A 381 4.33 29.87 -2.75
C ALA A 381 3.87 29.50 -4.16
N PHE A 382 2.56 29.25 -4.30
CA PHE A 382 1.92 28.92 -5.56
C PHE A 382 0.56 29.63 -5.64
N ALA A 383 0.53 30.75 -6.34
CA ALA A 383 -0.68 31.56 -6.54
C ALA A 383 -1.49 31.15 -7.79
N GLY A 384 -1.15 30.00 -8.40
CA GLY A 384 -1.82 29.47 -9.58
C GLY A 384 -2.94 28.49 -9.24
N SER A 385 -3.50 27.89 -10.29
CA SER A 385 -4.36 26.72 -10.21
C SER A 385 -3.73 25.56 -10.99
N ILE A 386 -4.04 24.33 -10.61
CA ILE A 386 -3.76 23.18 -11.46
C ILE A 386 -4.72 23.24 -12.65
N SER A 387 -4.20 22.99 -13.84
CA SER A 387 -5.00 23.06 -15.07
C SER A 387 -5.95 21.87 -15.15
N ASP A 388 -7.24 22.18 -15.27
CA ASP A 388 -8.28 21.23 -15.65
C ASP A 388 -8.07 20.80 -17.11
N ASN A 389 -8.27 19.51 -17.37
CA ASN A 389 -8.22 18.92 -18.70
C ASN A 389 -9.03 17.62 -18.73
N ALA A 390 -9.33 17.10 -19.92
CA ALA A 390 -10.13 15.88 -20.06
C ALA A 390 -9.37 14.55 -19.84
N ASN A 391 -8.15 14.59 -19.28
CA ASN A 391 -7.38 13.36 -19.07
C ASN A 391 -7.84 12.63 -17.81
N ASN A 392 -7.77 11.30 -17.82
CA ASN A 392 -8.08 10.54 -16.61
C ASN A 392 -7.00 10.70 -15.53
N TRP A 393 -7.36 10.44 -14.28
CA TRP A 393 -6.40 10.22 -13.21
C TRP A 393 -5.84 8.81 -13.30
N VAL A 394 -4.55 8.66 -13.06
CA VAL A 394 -3.86 7.36 -13.01
C VAL A 394 -3.06 7.29 -11.72
N ILE A 395 -3.23 6.20 -10.96
CA ILE A 395 -2.59 6.00 -9.66
C ILE A 395 -1.90 4.63 -9.61
N GLY A 396 -0.63 4.61 -9.19
CA GLY A 396 0.17 3.39 -9.04
C GLY A 396 0.67 2.76 -10.35
N ALA A 397 0.71 3.52 -11.46
CA ALA A 397 1.17 3.02 -12.75
C ALA A 397 2.70 2.89 -12.84
N ASN A 398 3.17 2.21 -13.89
CA ASN A 398 4.58 2.03 -14.25
C ASN A 398 5.46 1.51 -13.10
N GLY A 399 4.92 0.64 -12.25
CA GLY A 399 5.67 0.08 -11.12
C GLY A 399 5.98 1.08 -10.00
N SER A 400 5.49 2.32 -10.06
CA SER A 400 5.75 3.38 -9.07
C SER A 400 5.47 2.97 -7.63
N MET A 401 4.54 2.05 -7.44
CA MET A 401 4.18 1.49 -6.14
C MET A 401 4.03 -0.03 -6.26
N PRO A 402 4.85 -0.85 -5.56
CA PRO A 402 4.65 -2.29 -5.47
C PRO A 402 3.25 -2.68 -4.95
N TYR A 403 2.72 -1.88 -4.02
CA TYR A 403 1.35 -1.95 -3.53
C TYR A 403 0.91 -0.61 -2.92
N LEU A 404 -0.41 -0.38 -2.88
CA LEU A 404 -1.03 0.78 -2.24
C LEU A 404 -2.16 0.37 -1.29
N TYR A 405 -2.26 1.03 -0.15
CA TYR A 405 -3.33 0.85 0.82
C TYR A 405 -4.55 1.66 0.45
N TYR A 406 -4.35 2.93 0.11
CA TYR A 406 -5.44 3.80 -0.32
C TYR A 406 -4.91 5.01 -1.10
N ALA A 407 -5.83 5.66 -1.82
CA ALA A 407 -5.65 6.97 -2.41
C ALA A 407 -6.87 7.84 -2.15
N LYS A 408 -6.65 9.13 -1.89
CA LYS A 408 -7.69 10.13 -1.60
C LYS A 408 -7.42 11.42 -2.35
N ILE A 409 -8.50 12.03 -2.82
CA ILE A 409 -8.49 13.37 -3.41
C ILE A 409 -9.59 14.20 -2.73
N THR A 410 -9.18 15.33 -2.18
CA THR A 410 -10.04 16.33 -1.55
C THR A 410 -9.93 17.61 -2.37
N VAL A 411 -11.07 18.19 -2.77
CA VAL A 411 -11.13 19.45 -3.52
C VAL A 411 -11.98 20.44 -2.75
N GLY A 412 -11.46 21.66 -2.55
CA GLY A 412 -12.15 22.70 -1.80
C GLY A 412 -12.47 22.32 -0.35
N GLY A 413 -11.68 21.42 0.25
CA GLY A 413 -11.91 20.89 1.60
C GLY A 413 -12.99 19.79 1.70
N VAL A 414 -13.53 19.31 0.58
CA VAL A 414 -14.49 18.21 0.53
C VAL A 414 -13.80 16.98 -0.07
N LEU A 415 -13.92 15.81 0.57
CA LEU A 415 -13.42 14.56 0.01
C LEU A 415 -14.23 14.21 -1.25
N ARG A 416 -13.55 14.08 -2.38
CA ARG A 416 -14.15 13.86 -3.71
C ARG A 416 -13.82 12.51 -4.32
N GLY A 417 -12.74 11.89 -3.88
CA GLY A 417 -12.37 10.54 -4.28
C GLY A 417 -11.69 9.84 -3.13
N SER A 418 -12.06 8.58 -2.88
CA SER A 418 -11.38 7.72 -1.92
C SER A 418 -11.47 6.28 -2.38
N TRP A 419 -10.32 5.65 -2.62
CA TRP A 419 -10.23 4.29 -3.14
C TRP A 419 -9.25 3.47 -2.32
N ALA A 420 -9.62 2.22 -2.10
CA ALA A 420 -8.78 1.17 -1.53
C ALA A 420 -9.07 -0.12 -2.31
N TRP A 421 -8.32 -1.19 -2.04
CA TRP A 421 -8.59 -2.47 -2.68
C TRP A 421 -10.02 -2.96 -2.37
N GLU A 422 -10.72 -3.43 -3.40
CA GLU A 422 -12.00 -4.12 -3.28
C GLU A 422 -11.98 -5.41 -4.12
N TYR A 423 -12.78 -6.40 -3.73
CA TYR A 423 -12.98 -7.62 -4.51
C TYR A 423 -13.97 -7.38 -5.66
N SER A 424 -13.55 -6.58 -6.65
CA SER A 424 -14.37 -6.11 -7.78
C SER A 424 -13.51 -5.71 -8.99
N ASP A 425 -14.10 -5.65 -10.19
CA ASP A 425 -13.49 -5.06 -11.40
C ASP A 425 -13.47 -3.53 -11.39
N THR A 426 -14.18 -2.92 -10.45
CA THR A 426 -14.15 -1.50 -10.14
C THR A 426 -14.00 -1.29 -8.63
N PHE A 427 -13.19 -0.32 -8.21
CA PHE A 427 -13.14 0.11 -6.82
C PHE A 427 -14.12 1.27 -6.63
N THR A 428 -15.06 1.06 -5.72
CA THR A 428 -16.10 2.04 -5.40
C THR A 428 -15.47 3.29 -4.82
N ASP A 429 -15.97 4.47 -5.22
CA ASP A 429 -15.61 5.72 -4.57
C ASP A 429 -16.24 5.83 -3.17
N LEU A 430 -15.42 5.60 -2.14
CA LEU A 430 -15.82 5.65 -0.74
C LEU A 430 -16.15 7.08 -0.25
N SER A 431 -15.90 8.11 -1.07
CA SER A 431 -16.32 9.48 -0.77
C SER A 431 -17.81 9.72 -1.07
N GLY A 432 -18.44 8.84 -1.85
CA GLY A 432 -19.84 8.95 -2.25
C GLY A 432 -20.11 9.94 -3.38
N ASN A 433 -19.09 10.37 -4.14
CA ASN A 433 -19.26 11.27 -5.28
C ASN A 433 -19.37 10.51 -6.63
N GLY A 434 -19.20 9.19 -6.61
CA GLY A 434 -19.36 8.32 -7.79
C GLY A 434 -18.17 8.33 -8.74
N ASN A 435 -16.99 8.73 -8.26
CA ASN A 435 -15.76 8.74 -9.03
C ASN A 435 -15.06 7.36 -8.96
N ASP A 436 -15.75 6.29 -9.36
CA ASP A 436 -15.22 4.92 -9.22
C ASP A 436 -13.91 4.74 -10.02
N ALA A 437 -13.00 3.92 -9.48
CA ALA A 437 -11.73 3.61 -10.12
C ALA A 437 -11.80 2.27 -10.86
N THR A 438 -11.14 2.18 -12.01
CA THR A 438 -10.89 0.92 -12.73
C THR A 438 -9.47 0.45 -12.42
N PRO A 439 -9.27 -0.55 -11.54
CA PRO A 439 -7.98 -1.11 -11.23
C PRO A 439 -7.40 -1.97 -12.37
N SER A 440 -6.10 -2.16 -12.34
CA SER A 440 -5.39 -3.18 -13.10
C SER A 440 -4.59 -4.06 -12.14
N PHE A 441 -4.79 -5.36 -12.20
CA PHE A 441 -4.24 -6.27 -11.21
C PHE A 441 -2.93 -6.90 -11.70
N LYS A 442 -1.91 -6.89 -10.85
CA LYS A 442 -0.69 -7.65 -11.12
C LYS A 442 -1.00 -9.15 -11.12
N THR A 443 -0.54 -9.85 -12.16
CA THR A 443 -0.79 -11.30 -12.33
C THR A 443 0.47 -12.16 -12.34
N ILE A 444 1.65 -11.54 -12.41
CA ILE A 444 2.95 -12.20 -12.45
C ILE A 444 3.87 -11.68 -11.36
N SER A 445 4.88 -12.48 -11.02
CA SER A 445 5.93 -12.04 -10.11
C SER A 445 6.69 -10.84 -10.70
N THR A 446 7.06 -9.86 -9.88
CA THR A 446 7.99 -8.80 -10.31
C THR A 446 9.40 -9.35 -10.54
N ASP A 447 9.72 -10.50 -9.95
CA ASP A 447 10.97 -11.23 -10.20
C ASP A 447 10.65 -12.63 -10.73
N ALA A 448 11.06 -12.91 -11.98
CA ALA A 448 10.71 -14.14 -12.68
C ALA A 448 11.30 -15.41 -12.03
N ASP A 449 12.33 -15.27 -11.19
CA ASP A 449 12.99 -16.38 -10.51
C ASP A 449 12.34 -16.72 -9.16
N VAL A 450 11.37 -15.90 -8.71
CA VAL A 450 10.61 -16.07 -7.47
C VAL A 450 9.20 -16.58 -7.76
N SER A 451 8.81 -17.64 -7.06
CA SER A 451 7.47 -18.23 -7.14
C SER A 451 6.92 -18.52 -5.74
N ALA A 452 5.60 -18.56 -5.59
CA ALA A 452 4.95 -18.89 -4.32
C ALA A 452 3.80 -19.88 -4.50
N ALA A 453 3.57 -20.73 -3.48
CA ALA A 453 2.50 -21.72 -3.48
C ALA A 453 1.99 -21.98 -2.06
N ILE A 454 0.72 -22.37 -1.95
CA ILE A 454 0.15 -22.92 -0.71
C ILE A 454 0.59 -24.37 -0.59
N ILE A 455 1.18 -24.72 0.55
CA ILE A 455 1.65 -26.09 0.82
C ILE A 455 0.67 -26.84 1.71
N SER A 456 0.00 -26.14 2.61
CA SER A 456 -0.98 -26.73 3.52
C SER A 456 -2.04 -25.71 3.91
N TYR A 457 -3.23 -26.21 4.23
CA TYR A 457 -4.32 -25.46 4.83
C TYR A 457 -4.98 -26.32 5.90
N ASN A 458 -4.85 -25.91 7.16
CA ASN A 458 -5.25 -26.70 8.31
C ASN A 458 -6.08 -25.85 9.30
N ALA A 459 -6.85 -26.51 10.16
CA ALA A 459 -7.43 -25.85 11.33
C ALA A 459 -6.32 -25.34 12.25
N TYR A 460 -6.50 -24.13 12.78
CA TYR A 460 -5.55 -23.43 13.64
C TYR A 460 -6.03 -23.40 15.09
N ASN A 461 -7.20 -22.81 15.36
CA ASN A 461 -7.88 -22.89 16.65
C ASN A 461 -9.15 -23.73 16.53
N LEU A 462 -9.05 -25.00 16.94
CA LEU A 462 -10.19 -25.92 17.05
C LEU A 462 -11.05 -25.69 18.32
N SER A 463 -10.65 -24.75 19.20
CA SER A 463 -11.34 -24.48 20.46
C SER A 463 -12.63 -23.65 20.28
N ALA A 464 -12.87 -23.08 19.10
CA ALA A 464 -14.13 -22.44 18.76
C ALA A 464 -15.10 -23.49 18.19
N LEU A 465 -15.65 -24.34 19.06
CA LEU A 465 -16.82 -25.13 18.72
C LEU A 465 -17.99 -24.15 18.56
N VAL A 466 -18.25 -23.72 17.33
CA VAL A 466 -19.50 -23.04 16.99
C VAL A 466 -20.58 -24.11 17.05
N VAL A 467 -21.25 -24.21 18.19
CA VAL A 467 -22.53 -24.91 18.28
C VAL A 467 -23.50 -24.01 17.50
N SER A 468 -23.67 -24.29 16.22
CA SER A 468 -24.84 -23.80 15.48
C SER A 468 -26.06 -24.18 16.30
N GLY A 469 -26.93 -23.23 16.59
CA GLY A 469 -28.16 -23.42 17.38
C GLY A 469 -29.21 -24.31 16.70
N ASP A 470 -28.80 -25.28 15.89
CA ASP A 470 -29.62 -26.42 15.53
C ASP A 470 -29.53 -27.44 16.67
N ASP A 471 -30.66 -27.64 17.33
CA ASP A 471 -30.93 -28.58 18.44
C ASP A 471 -30.66 -30.08 18.12
N GLU A 472 -29.88 -30.39 17.08
CA GLU A 472 -29.53 -31.76 16.67
C GLU A 472 -28.01 -32.02 16.61
N GLY A 473 -27.24 -31.35 17.48
CA GLY A 473 -25.87 -31.77 17.78
C GLY A 473 -25.86 -32.99 18.71
N ILE A 474 -25.09 -34.03 18.37
CA ILE A 474 -24.84 -35.16 19.29
C ILE A 474 -24.16 -34.61 20.56
N GLN A 475 -24.88 -34.64 21.69
CA GLN A 475 -24.31 -34.41 23.02
C GLN A 475 -23.24 -35.46 23.29
N ILE A 476 -21.97 -35.03 23.30
CA ILE A 476 -20.83 -35.88 23.70
C ILE A 476 -20.63 -35.84 25.23
N ILE A 477 -21.27 -34.88 25.90
CA ILE A 477 -21.33 -34.76 27.35
C ILE A 477 -22.80 -34.44 27.67
N ASP A 478 -23.48 -35.38 28.33
CA ASP A 478 -24.77 -35.09 28.95
C ASP A 478 -24.50 -34.08 30.08
N ASP A 479 -25.23 -32.95 30.09
CA ASP A 479 -25.19 -31.99 31.21
C ASP A 479 -25.49 -32.66 32.56
N ASP A 480 -26.11 -33.84 32.53
CA ASP A 480 -26.40 -34.69 33.69
C ASP A 480 -25.14 -35.36 34.32
N GLU A 481 -23.96 -35.30 33.69
CA GLU A 481 -22.71 -35.89 34.23
C GLU A 481 -21.77 -34.87 34.90
N ILE A 482 -22.04 -33.56 34.78
CA ILE A 482 -21.36 -32.55 35.60
C ILE A 482 -22.06 -32.50 36.94
N SER A 483 -21.36 -32.84 38.03
CA SER A 483 -21.87 -32.68 39.39
C SER A 483 -22.39 -31.26 39.57
N ASP A 484 -23.70 -31.11 39.79
CA ASP A 484 -24.34 -29.83 40.11
C ASP A 484 -23.49 -29.08 41.13
N THR A 485 -22.98 -27.91 40.72
CA THR A 485 -22.43 -26.97 41.67
C THR A 485 -23.49 -26.68 42.73
N PRO A 486 -23.15 -26.62 44.04
CA PRO A 486 -24.16 -26.37 45.07
C PRO A 486 -24.98 -25.13 44.73
N ALA A 487 -26.31 -25.24 44.77
CA ALA A 487 -27.21 -24.13 44.46
C ALA A 487 -26.80 -22.87 45.24
N GLY A 488 -26.50 -21.78 44.52
CA GLY A 488 -26.03 -20.50 45.10
C GLY A 488 -24.51 -20.31 45.20
N PHE A 489 -23.69 -21.22 44.63
CA PHE A 489 -22.24 -21.06 44.60
C PHE A 489 -21.77 -19.97 43.62
N PHE A 490 -22.53 -19.75 42.54
CA PHE A 490 -22.38 -18.68 41.56
C PHE A 490 -23.73 -17.97 41.36
N GLY A 491 -24.00 -16.91 42.11
CA GLY A 491 -25.17 -16.06 41.99
C GLY A 491 -24.83 -14.72 41.34
N ALA A 492 -25.65 -14.26 40.40
CA ALA A 492 -25.50 -12.92 39.84
C ALA A 492 -25.73 -11.86 40.94
N LEU A 493 -24.83 -10.88 41.04
CA LEU A 493 -24.96 -9.73 41.92
C LEU A 493 -26.31 -9.04 41.66
N ASP A 494 -27.11 -8.89 42.71
CA ASP A 494 -28.49 -8.39 42.66
C ASP A 494 -28.72 -7.44 43.83
N PRO A 495 -28.19 -6.20 43.75
CA PRO A 495 -28.28 -5.23 44.84
C PRO A 495 -29.70 -4.72 45.07
N ASP A 496 -30.61 -4.93 44.11
CA ASP A 496 -32.03 -4.56 44.20
C ASP A 496 -32.84 -5.47 45.14
N ARG A 497 -32.26 -6.57 45.65
CA ARG A 497 -32.82 -7.35 46.77
C ARG A 497 -33.07 -6.53 48.02
N LEU A 498 -32.31 -5.44 48.18
CA LEU A 498 -32.55 -4.44 49.21
C LEU A 498 -33.27 -3.26 48.57
N GLU A 499 -34.60 -3.23 48.71
CA GLU A 499 -35.47 -2.22 48.05
C GLU A 499 -35.02 -0.76 48.28
N PHE A 500 -34.39 -0.47 49.43
CA PHE A 500 -33.89 0.86 49.75
C PHE A 500 -32.64 1.28 48.94
N LEU A 501 -31.98 0.35 48.26
CA LEU A 501 -30.83 0.59 47.39
C LEU A 501 -31.23 0.85 45.93
N SER A 502 -32.47 0.55 45.54
CA SER A 502 -32.96 0.74 44.18
C SER A 502 -32.74 2.16 43.63
N PRO A 503 -32.99 3.26 44.39
CA PRO A 503 -32.69 4.61 43.90
C PRO A 503 -31.20 4.88 43.64
N ILE A 504 -30.30 4.18 44.34
CA ILE A 504 -28.86 4.29 44.15
C ILE A 504 -28.43 3.50 42.90
N ASN A 505 -28.99 2.31 42.70
CA ASN A 505 -28.73 1.49 41.52
C ASN A 505 -29.22 2.15 40.22
N GLU A 506 -30.35 2.85 40.27
CA GLU A 506 -30.86 3.64 39.15
C GLU A 506 -29.89 4.76 38.75
N ILE A 507 -29.35 5.52 39.71
CA ILE A 507 -28.34 6.57 39.45
C ILE A 507 -27.05 5.98 38.87
N ILE A 508 -26.58 4.83 39.39
CA ILE A 508 -25.36 4.17 38.92
C ILE A 508 -25.52 3.66 37.49
N SER A 509 -26.66 3.02 37.19
CA SER A 509 -26.96 2.51 35.86
C SER A 509 -27.21 3.62 34.83
N GLU A 510 -27.87 4.72 35.21
CA GLU A 510 -28.05 5.90 34.34
C GLU A 510 -26.71 6.56 33.97
N ALA A 511 -25.70 6.48 34.85
CA ALA A 511 -24.34 6.92 34.58
C ALA A 511 -23.52 5.96 33.69
N GLY A 512 -24.10 4.83 33.26
CA GLY A 512 -23.42 3.81 32.45
C GLY A 512 -22.36 3.02 33.22
N ILE A 513 -22.40 3.03 34.55
CA ILE A 513 -21.42 2.34 35.40
C ILE A 513 -21.99 0.95 35.74
N PRO A 514 -21.27 -0.16 35.51
CA PRO A 514 -21.71 -1.49 35.93
C PRO A 514 -21.84 -1.55 37.47
N LEU A 515 -22.93 -2.14 37.98
CA LEU A 515 -23.24 -2.20 39.42
C LEU A 515 -22.13 -2.92 40.22
N GLU A 516 -21.45 -3.87 39.58
CA GLU A 516 -20.33 -4.63 40.11
C GLU A 516 -19.17 -3.72 40.54
N PHE A 517 -18.90 -2.64 39.79
CA PHE A 517 -17.81 -1.71 40.08
C PHE A 517 -18.03 -0.89 41.35
N VAL A 518 -19.27 -0.78 41.83
CA VAL A 518 -19.61 -0.06 43.05
C VAL A 518 -19.75 -1.02 44.23
N TRP A 519 -20.50 -2.11 44.04
CA TRP A 519 -20.88 -2.98 45.16
C TRP A 519 -19.78 -3.95 45.58
N TYR A 520 -18.95 -4.48 44.68
CA TYR A 520 -17.82 -5.32 45.09
C TYR A 520 -16.79 -4.57 45.94
N PRO A 521 -16.34 -3.35 45.57
CA PRO A 521 -15.48 -2.56 46.44
C PRO A 521 -16.11 -2.24 47.79
N PHE A 522 -17.43 -2.05 47.85
CA PHE A 522 -18.14 -1.82 49.12
C PHE A 522 -18.13 -3.07 50.01
N ILE A 523 -18.42 -4.24 49.44
CA ILE A 523 -18.40 -5.54 50.14
C ILE A 523 -16.99 -5.85 50.67
N PHE A 524 -15.96 -5.79 49.82
CA PHE A 524 -14.59 -6.15 50.19
C PHE A 524 -13.88 -5.05 50.99
N GLY A 525 -14.01 -3.80 50.58
CA GLY A 525 -13.41 -2.65 51.26
C GLY A 525 -13.98 -2.45 52.66
N GLY A 526 -15.30 -2.62 52.82
CA GLY A 526 -15.94 -2.64 54.14
C GLY A 526 -15.45 -3.80 55.01
N GLY A 527 -15.29 -5.00 54.43
CA GLY A 527 -14.78 -6.17 55.15
C GLY A 527 -13.35 -5.97 55.66
N ALA A 528 -12.50 -5.37 54.82
CA ALA A 528 -11.14 -4.98 55.21
C ALA A 528 -11.15 -3.92 56.33
N ALA A 529 -12.00 -2.89 56.22
CA ALA A 529 -12.14 -1.87 57.26
C ALA A 529 -12.58 -2.44 58.61
N ILE A 530 -13.60 -3.31 58.62
CA ILE A 530 -14.08 -3.99 59.83
C ILE A 530 -12.99 -4.90 60.42
N THR A 531 -12.23 -5.60 59.57
CA THR A 531 -11.09 -6.43 60.00
C THR A 531 -10.03 -5.56 60.70
N MET A 532 -9.66 -4.41 60.12
CA MET A 532 -8.68 -3.48 60.70
C MET A 532 -9.16 -2.87 62.02
N ILE A 533 -10.44 -2.47 62.11
CA ILE A 533 -11.04 -1.94 63.34
C ILE A 533 -11.04 -3.02 64.43
N SER A 534 -11.49 -4.24 64.10
CA SER A 534 -11.50 -5.37 65.03
C SER A 534 -10.08 -5.72 65.50
N PHE A 535 -9.07 -5.58 64.64
CA PHE A 535 -7.67 -5.77 65.00
C PHE A 535 -7.16 -4.71 65.96
N GLY A 536 -7.52 -3.44 65.73
CA GLY A 536 -7.20 -2.33 66.64
C GLY A 536 -7.74 -2.55 68.07
N VAL A 537 -8.91 -3.17 68.20
CA VAL A 537 -9.56 -3.43 69.50
C VAL A 537 -9.07 -4.72 70.15
N THR A 538 -9.04 -5.83 69.41
CA THR A 538 -8.83 -7.16 69.99
C THR A 538 -7.36 -7.60 70.00
N ARG A 539 -6.54 -7.06 69.08
CA ARG A 539 -5.16 -7.49 68.78
C ARG A 539 -5.01 -8.99 68.58
N LYS A 540 -6.08 -9.69 68.18
CA LYS A 540 -6.12 -11.15 67.98
C LYS A 540 -6.68 -11.44 66.60
N LEU A 541 -5.94 -12.22 65.81
CA LEU A 541 -6.27 -12.47 64.40
C LEU A 541 -7.65 -13.14 64.19
N LEU A 542 -8.02 -14.10 65.04
CA LEU A 542 -9.27 -14.85 64.89
C LEU A 542 -10.54 -13.97 65.01
N PRO A 543 -10.74 -13.16 66.06
CA PRO A 543 -11.84 -12.19 66.11
C PRO A 543 -11.88 -11.21 64.94
N CYS A 544 -10.73 -10.86 64.37
CA CYS A 544 -10.66 -9.92 63.24
C CYS A 544 -11.19 -10.54 61.96
N ILE A 545 -10.73 -11.76 61.64
CA ILE A 545 -11.17 -12.50 60.45
C ILE A 545 -12.65 -12.83 60.56
N ILE A 546 -13.14 -13.21 61.75
CA ILE A 546 -14.57 -13.45 61.97
C ILE A 546 -15.37 -12.17 61.73
N ALA A 547 -14.94 -11.02 62.25
CA ALA A 547 -15.65 -9.76 62.06
C ALA A 547 -15.70 -9.33 60.58
N GLY A 548 -14.58 -9.42 59.86
CA GLY A 548 -14.54 -9.16 58.41
C GLY A 548 -15.38 -10.14 57.60
N GLY A 549 -15.30 -11.43 57.94
CA GLY A 549 -16.09 -12.48 57.31
C GLY A 549 -17.59 -12.34 57.54
N ILE A 550 -18.03 -11.86 58.72
CA ILE A 550 -19.43 -11.55 58.99
C ILE A 550 -19.92 -10.39 58.11
N TRP A 551 -19.11 -9.32 57.97
CA TRP A 551 -19.45 -8.21 57.08
C TRP A 551 -19.60 -8.67 55.63
N THR A 552 -18.59 -9.35 55.11
CA THR A 552 -18.58 -9.83 53.72
C THR A 552 -19.70 -10.84 53.49
N GLY A 553 -19.89 -11.81 54.39
CA GLY A 553 -20.97 -12.80 54.27
C GLY A 553 -22.37 -12.19 54.34
N PHE A 554 -22.58 -11.21 55.23
CA PHE A 554 -23.87 -10.52 55.33
C PHE A 554 -24.18 -9.75 54.05
N LEU A 555 -23.25 -8.94 53.55
CA LEU A 555 -23.49 -8.14 52.35
C LEU A 555 -23.54 -8.98 51.08
N SER A 556 -22.75 -10.06 50.97
CA SER A 556 -22.87 -10.98 49.83
C SER A 556 -24.25 -11.64 49.81
N ALA A 557 -24.77 -12.07 50.97
CA ALA A 557 -26.13 -12.61 51.06
C ALA A 557 -27.21 -11.55 50.75
N ALA A 558 -27.04 -10.34 51.28
CA ALA A 558 -28.02 -9.27 51.15
C ALA A 558 -28.08 -8.67 49.73
N LEU A 559 -26.95 -8.61 49.03
CA LEU A 559 -26.81 -8.03 47.69
C LEU A 559 -26.74 -9.10 46.58
N GLY A 560 -26.97 -10.36 46.91
CA GLY A 560 -26.92 -11.47 45.94
C GLY A 560 -25.53 -11.75 45.35
N ALA A 561 -24.45 -11.24 45.95
CA ALA A 561 -23.10 -11.54 45.49
C ALA A 561 -22.70 -12.98 45.83
N ASP A 562 -21.77 -13.52 45.05
CA ASP A 562 -21.34 -14.91 45.20
C ASP A 562 -20.84 -15.27 46.60
N LEU A 563 -21.22 -16.44 47.10
CA LEU A 563 -20.79 -16.91 48.42
C LEU A 563 -19.30 -17.27 48.47
N TRP A 564 -18.65 -17.53 47.32
CA TRP A 564 -17.20 -17.78 47.27
C TRP A 564 -16.38 -16.60 47.81
N THR A 565 -16.94 -15.39 47.82
CA THR A 565 -16.32 -14.18 48.39
C THR A 565 -15.98 -14.31 49.87
N VAL A 566 -16.61 -15.24 50.60
CA VAL A 566 -16.37 -15.52 52.03
C VAL A 566 -15.25 -16.56 52.25
N LEU A 567 -14.91 -17.35 51.22
CA LEU A 567 -13.99 -18.48 51.32
C LEU A 567 -12.59 -18.10 51.87
N PRO A 568 -11.98 -16.97 51.48
CA PRO A 568 -10.70 -16.54 52.06
C PRO A 568 -10.77 -16.38 53.59
N PHE A 569 -11.86 -15.85 54.13
CA PHE A 569 -12.03 -15.68 55.58
C PHE A 569 -12.15 -17.03 56.30
N VAL A 570 -12.88 -17.98 55.70
CA VAL A 570 -13.04 -19.34 56.24
C VAL A 570 -11.70 -20.08 56.28
N VAL A 571 -10.90 -20.01 55.21
CA VAL A 571 -9.59 -20.67 55.14
C VAL A 571 -8.64 -20.11 56.20
N VAL A 572 -8.56 -18.78 56.36
CA VAL A 572 -7.66 -18.19 57.35
C VAL A 572 -8.16 -18.44 58.77
N ALA A 573 -9.49 -18.42 59.02
CA ALA A 573 -10.06 -18.76 60.33
C ALA A 573 -9.79 -20.23 60.70
N ALA A 574 -9.97 -21.17 59.76
CA ALA A 574 -9.66 -22.58 59.96
C ALA A 574 -8.16 -22.80 60.22
N THR A 575 -7.30 -22.12 59.47
CA THR A 575 -5.84 -22.18 59.66
C THR A 575 -5.44 -21.69 61.05
N GLU A 576 -5.98 -20.56 61.52
CA GLU A 576 -5.71 -20.03 62.86
C GLU A 576 -6.26 -20.95 63.97
N LEU A 577 -7.41 -21.59 63.76
CA LEU A 577 -7.96 -22.58 64.70
C LEU A 577 -7.08 -23.84 64.80
N VAL A 578 -6.53 -24.32 63.68
CA VAL A 578 -5.59 -25.45 63.65
C VAL A 578 -4.26 -25.07 64.31
N ASN A 579 -3.77 -23.84 64.05
CA ASN A 579 -2.53 -23.34 64.62
C ASN A 579 -2.62 -23.18 66.16
N ARG A 580 -3.78 -22.76 66.69
CA ARG A 580 -4.00 -22.70 68.14
C ARG A 580 -4.05 -24.06 68.82
N LYS A 581 -4.59 -25.08 68.13
CA LYS A 581 -4.62 -26.46 68.65
C LYS A 581 -3.24 -27.11 68.71
N THR A 582 -2.32 -26.71 67.82
CA THR A 582 -0.94 -27.23 67.79
C THR A 582 -0.02 -26.54 68.79
N VAL A 583 -0.37 -25.35 69.28
CA VAL A 583 0.36 -24.63 70.35
C VAL A 583 -0.14 -25.00 71.76
N SER A 584 -1.30 -25.65 71.88
CA SER A 584 -1.87 -26.14 73.15
C SER A 584 -1.58 -27.63 73.45
N LEU A 585 -0.74 -28.27 72.65
CA LEU A 585 -0.12 -29.58 72.87
C LEU A 585 1.38 -29.36 73.12
#